data_AF-A0A9Q5MY66-F1
#
_entry.id   AF-A0A9Q5MY66-F1
#
_cell.length_a   1.000
_cell.length_b   1.000
_cell.length_c   1.000
_cell.angle_alpha   90.00
_cell.angle_beta   90.00
_cell.angle_gamma   90.00
#
_symmetry.space_group_name_H-M   'P 1'
#
loop_
_entity.id
_entity.type
_entity.pdbx_description
1 polymer ?
#
loop_
_entity_poly.entity_id
_entity_poly.type
_entity_poly.pdbx_seq_one_letter_code
_entity_poly.pdbx_strand_id
1 'polypeptide(L)'
;MPLVLTGWESAPILRDCVHKIVVSESACSYRSLPIEKCSLQIHVYQPSEDSTYEKLSTNPSDTNEEYTAGSISVLPSKELEGLWESLFYDRDVKSRLLNYIYATIGFSDADVDCNLVSWNRVILLHGPPGTGKTSLCRALAQKLSIRLIDRYPKTHLFEINSHSLFSRWFSESGKLVQNLFSTVSEMAREEEDFVILLIDEVESLTSARSSAISGNEPSDALRVVNALLTQIDRLKTQKNVLIMATSNLVKAIDSAFVDRADVVQYIDFPTAQAIYDILRSSLVELMKKGIVEYLDVPDSGTAKIAFDANKHQDIPDADEQSHVQTLRHLSLSSNVDSSRFLGASLFAIGKECNGVSGRSLRRLPVLAHARYIGTMPISKSREKPNGRHDDGVKKQTKPSPVAVRVWLDAMRRVVEDETRNRQHFEC
;
A
#
# COMPACT_ATOMS: atom_id res chain seq x y z
N MET A 1 -3.43 -12.83 -2.84
CA MET A 1 -3.81 -11.92 -3.96
C MET A 1 -5.32 -11.95 -4.10
N PRO A 2 -5.98 -10.87 -4.53
CA PRO A 2 -7.43 -10.85 -4.72
C PRO A 2 -7.85 -11.84 -5.82
N LEU A 3 -9.01 -12.44 -5.68
CA LEU A 3 -9.59 -13.30 -6.71
C LEU A 3 -10.31 -12.41 -7.72
N VAL A 4 -9.74 -12.28 -8.92
CA VAL A 4 -10.44 -11.67 -10.06
C VAL A 4 -11.35 -12.76 -10.63
N LEU A 5 -12.65 -12.50 -10.70
CA LEU A 5 -13.59 -13.45 -11.29
C LEU A 5 -13.43 -13.45 -12.81
N THR A 6 -13.74 -14.59 -13.43
CA THR A 6 -13.75 -14.82 -14.87
C THR A 6 -15.01 -15.58 -15.26
N GLY A 7 -15.38 -15.54 -16.54
CA GLY A 7 -16.62 -16.13 -17.06
C GLY A 7 -17.84 -15.21 -16.98
N TRP A 8 -17.78 -14.11 -16.24
CA TRP A 8 -18.83 -13.08 -16.20
C TRP A 8 -18.95 -12.32 -17.53
N GLU A 9 -17.89 -12.30 -18.33
CA GLU A 9 -17.83 -11.75 -19.68
C GLU A 9 -18.79 -12.48 -20.65
N SER A 10 -19.30 -13.65 -20.27
CA SER A 10 -20.35 -14.35 -21.02
C SER A 10 -21.70 -13.61 -21.00
N ALA A 11 -21.98 -12.83 -19.94
CA ALA A 11 -23.18 -12.01 -19.83
C ALA A 11 -22.97 -10.67 -20.58
N PRO A 12 -23.81 -10.32 -21.58
CA PRO A 12 -23.58 -9.14 -22.44
C PRO A 12 -23.58 -7.83 -21.65
N ILE A 13 -24.53 -7.64 -20.73
CA ILE A 13 -24.63 -6.42 -19.90
C ILE A 13 -23.36 -6.20 -19.07
N LEU A 14 -22.78 -7.28 -18.50
CA LEU A 14 -21.55 -7.16 -17.72
C LEU A 14 -20.35 -6.91 -18.63
N ARG A 15 -20.28 -7.54 -19.80
CA ARG A 15 -19.20 -7.31 -20.79
C ARG A 15 -19.12 -5.84 -21.24
N ASP A 16 -20.26 -5.20 -21.45
CA ASP A 16 -20.32 -3.86 -22.01
C ASP A 16 -20.16 -2.76 -20.94
N CYS A 17 -20.52 -3.04 -19.68
CA CYS A 17 -20.52 -2.05 -18.59
C CYS A 17 -19.50 -2.28 -17.47
N VAL A 18 -18.90 -3.47 -17.36
CA VAL A 18 -18.00 -3.83 -16.26
C VAL A 18 -16.60 -4.14 -16.78
N HIS A 19 -15.59 -3.41 -16.30
CA HIS A 19 -14.20 -3.66 -16.64
C HIS A 19 -13.61 -4.89 -15.92
N LYS A 20 -14.01 -5.13 -14.66
CA LYS A 20 -13.39 -6.11 -13.77
C LYS A 20 -14.28 -6.40 -12.55
N ILE A 21 -14.39 -7.66 -12.15
CA ILE A 21 -15.03 -8.06 -10.88
C ILE A 21 -13.99 -8.69 -9.95
N VAL A 22 -13.93 -8.24 -8.70
CA VAL A 22 -12.89 -8.62 -7.74
C VAL A 22 -13.49 -9.01 -6.39
N VAL A 23 -13.21 -10.23 -5.93
CA VAL A 23 -13.49 -10.65 -4.55
C VAL A 23 -12.28 -10.27 -3.70
N SER A 24 -12.43 -9.26 -2.85
CA SER A 24 -11.30 -8.69 -2.09
C SER A 24 -11.09 -9.32 -0.70
N GLU A 25 -12.18 -9.59 0.02
CA GLU A 25 -12.17 -9.93 1.45
C GLU A 25 -13.26 -10.97 1.76
N SER A 26 -12.99 -11.81 2.75
CA SER A 26 -13.92 -12.74 3.35
C SER A 26 -13.58 -12.84 4.83
N ALA A 27 -14.57 -12.73 5.71
CA ALA A 27 -14.39 -12.96 7.15
C ALA A 27 -14.26 -14.47 7.49
N CYS A 28 -14.35 -15.35 6.50
CA CYS A 28 -14.41 -16.79 6.70
C CYS A 28 -13.10 -17.49 6.34
N SER A 29 -12.65 -18.37 7.24
CA SER A 29 -11.39 -19.11 7.13
C SER A 29 -11.41 -20.30 6.14
N TYR A 30 -12.58 -20.64 5.56
CA TYR A 30 -12.68 -21.75 4.60
C TYR A 30 -12.21 -21.33 3.21
N ARG A 31 -11.41 -22.18 2.55
CA ARG A 31 -10.86 -21.95 1.20
C ARG A 31 -11.91 -21.87 0.08
N SER A 32 -13.12 -22.39 0.31
CA SER A 32 -14.23 -22.37 -0.62
C SER A 32 -15.54 -22.36 0.15
N LEU A 33 -16.50 -21.56 -0.30
CA LEU A 33 -17.83 -21.44 0.29
C LEU A 33 -18.90 -21.56 -0.82
N PRO A 34 -20.00 -22.30 -0.61
CA PRO A 34 -21.16 -22.23 -1.47
C PRO A 34 -21.77 -20.83 -1.44
N ILE A 35 -22.05 -20.25 -2.60
CA ILE A 35 -22.56 -18.87 -2.73
C ILE A 35 -23.89 -18.65 -1.98
N GLU A 36 -24.72 -19.69 -1.90
CA GLU A 36 -25.98 -19.74 -1.14
C GLU A 36 -25.82 -19.46 0.36
N LYS A 37 -24.60 -19.65 0.91
CA LYS A 37 -24.29 -19.43 2.33
C LYS A 37 -23.56 -18.10 2.57
N CYS A 38 -23.42 -17.27 1.54
CA CYS A 38 -22.69 -16.00 1.60
C CYS A 38 -23.65 -14.81 1.54
N SER A 39 -23.54 -13.90 2.52
CA SER A 39 -24.11 -12.55 2.39
C SER A 39 -23.18 -11.73 1.49
N LEU A 40 -23.60 -11.45 0.26
CA LEU A 40 -22.79 -10.71 -0.71
C LEU A 40 -22.99 -9.21 -0.55
N GLN A 41 -21.92 -8.50 -0.17
CA GLN A 41 -21.84 -7.04 -0.26
C GLN A 41 -21.18 -6.67 -1.59
N ILE A 42 -21.95 -6.06 -2.49
CA ILE A 42 -21.52 -5.69 -3.84
C ILE A 42 -21.44 -4.17 -3.90
N HIS A 43 -20.25 -3.64 -4.19
CA HIS A 43 -20.04 -2.21 -4.38
C HIS A 43 -19.66 -1.96 -5.84
N VAL A 44 -20.48 -1.18 -6.54
CA VAL A 44 -20.26 -0.80 -7.94
C VAL A 44 -19.78 0.64 -7.96
N TYR A 45 -18.62 0.89 -8.55
CA TYR A 45 -18.01 2.21 -8.59
C TYR A 45 -17.30 2.45 -9.93
N GLN A 46 -17.20 3.71 -10.33
CA GLN A 46 -16.40 4.15 -11.46
C GLN A 46 -15.21 4.97 -10.93
N PRO A 47 -13.95 4.59 -11.18
CA PRO A 47 -12.81 5.39 -10.78
C PRO A 47 -12.78 6.73 -11.52
N SER A 48 -12.43 7.81 -10.83
CA SER A 48 -12.04 9.08 -11.46
C SER A 48 -10.79 8.87 -12.34
N GLU A 49 -10.86 9.35 -13.58
CA GLU A 49 -9.69 9.38 -14.49
C GLU A 49 -8.86 10.65 -14.31
N ASP A 50 -9.50 11.75 -13.91
CA ASP A 50 -8.83 13.01 -13.62
C ASP A 50 -8.04 12.91 -12.32
N SER A 51 -6.73 13.10 -12.42
CA SER A 51 -5.86 13.35 -11.28
C SER A 51 -6.00 14.80 -10.85
N THR A 52 -7.13 15.11 -10.20
CA THR A 52 -7.50 16.45 -9.71
C THR A 52 -6.64 16.87 -8.51
N TYR A 53 -5.33 16.98 -8.74
CA TYR A 53 -4.38 17.68 -7.88
C TYR A 53 -4.70 19.18 -7.92
N GLU A 54 -5.80 19.60 -7.30
CA GLU A 54 -5.97 21.00 -6.93
C GLU A 54 -4.90 21.35 -5.90
N LYS A 55 -3.80 21.89 -6.43
CA LYS A 55 -2.73 22.50 -5.65
C LYS A 55 -3.32 23.77 -5.04
N LEU A 56 -3.65 23.75 -3.76
CA LEU A 56 -4.05 24.98 -3.05
C LEU A 56 -2.86 25.96 -3.05
N SER A 57 -2.94 26.99 -3.89
CA SER A 57 -2.08 28.18 -3.82
C SER A 57 -2.43 28.95 -2.55
N THR A 58 -1.44 29.19 -1.70
CA THR A 58 -1.71 29.74 -0.36
C THR A 58 -1.89 31.27 -0.32
N ASN A 59 -1.50 31.98 -1.39
CA ASN A 59 -1.58 33.45 -1.51
C ASN A 59 -2.52 33.89 -2.64
N PRO A 60 -3.67 34.55 -2.35
CA PRO A 60 -4.58 35.07 -3.37
C PRO A 60 -4.09 36.36 -4.06
N SER A 61 -2.96 36.92 -3.62
CA SER A 61 -2.42 38.19 -4.10
C SER A 61 -1.28 38.05 -5.13
N ASP A 62 -0.68 36.87 -5.28
CA ASP A 62 0.45 36.65 -6.19
C ASP A 62 0.24 35.39 -7.04
N THR A 63 -0.16 35.59 -8.29
CA THR A 63 -0.49 34.51 -9.24
C THR A 63 0.73 33.88 -9.90
N ASN A 64 1.94 34.39 -9.65
CA ASN A 64 3.16 33.89 -10.28
C ASN A 64 3.85 32.76 -9.48
N GLU A 65 3.45 32.53 -8.22
CA GLU A 65 4.10 31.54 -7.35
C GLU A 65 3.10 30.45 -6.91
N GLU A 66 2.96 29.39 -7.72
CA GLU A 66 2.15 28.20 -7.40
C GLU A 66 2.73 27.39 -6.22
N TYR A 67 2.51 27.84 -4.98
CA TYR A 67 2.89 27.09 -3.80
C TYR A 67 1.88 26.00 -3.45
N THR A 68 2.22 24.75 -3.74
CA THR A 68 1.45 23.58 -3.27
C THR A 68 1.72 23.32 -1.78
N ALA A 69 0.73 23.56 -0.92
CA ALA A 69 0.77 23.19 0.51
C ALA A 69 0.17 21.79 0.79
N GLY A 70 -0.69 21.31 -0.11
CA GLY A 70 -1.28 19.97 -0.05
C GLY A 70 -1.92 19.61 -1.39
N SER A 71 -2.38 18.37 -1.51
CA SER A 71 -3.07 17.86 -2.69
C SER A 71 -4.45 17.32 -2.32
N ILE A 72 -5.47 17.78 -3.02
CA ILE A 72 -6.79 17.14 -3.03
C ILE A 72 -6.77 15.97 -4.05
N SER A 73 -7.62 14.98 -3.84
CA SER A 73 -7.91 13.91 -4.81
C SER A 73 -9.32 13.37 -4.59
N VAL A 74 -10.11 13.25 -5.66
CA VAL A 74 -11.45 12.65 -5.61
C VAL A 74 -11.34 11.13 -5.71
N LEU A 75 -11.97 10.42 -4.78
CA LEU A 75 -11.97 8.97 -4.67
C LEU A 75 -13.37 8.39 -4.93
N PRO A 76 -13.48 7.16 -5.51
CA PRO A 76 -12.38 6.25 -5.86
C PRO A 76 -11.56 6.74 -7.06
N SER A 77 -10.23 6.70 -6.97
CA SER A 77 -9.31 7.11 -8.05
C SER A 77 -8.69 5.92 -8.78
N LYS A 78 -8.44 6.08 -10.08
CA LYS A 78 -7.72 5.11 -10.92
C LYS A 78 -6.25 4.95 -10.50
N GLU A 79 -5.61 5.99 -9.96
CA GLU A 79 -4.20 5.96 -9.52
C GLU A 79 -3.98 5.04 -8.30
N LEU A 80 -5.00 4.89 -7.46
CA LEU A 80 -4.94 4.09 -6.22
C LEU A 80 -5.51 2.67 -6.39
N GLU A 81 -5.96 2.29 -7.59
CA GLU A 81 -6.53 0.95 -7.83
C GLU A 81 -5.48 -0.16 -7.58
N GLY A 82 -5.84 -1.16 -6.79
CA GLY A 82 -4.97 -2.28 -6.44
C GLY A 82 -3.90 -1.97 -5.37
N LEU A 83 -3.81 -0.73 -4.89
CA LEU A 83 -2.84 -0.36 -3.85
C LEU A 83 -3.09 -1.13 -2.54
N TRP A 84 -4.36 -1.29 -2.13
CA TRP A 84 -4.77 -2.06 -0.96
C TRP A 84 -4.31 -3.52 -0.99
N GLU A 85 -4.41 -4.16 -2.15
CA GLU A 85 -4.02 -5.54 -2.39
C GLU A 85 -2.51 -5.71 -2.57
N SER A 86 -1.79 -4.63 -2.87
CA SER A 86 -0.33 -4.62 -2.99
C SER A 86 0.42 -4.57 -1.63
N LEU A 87 -0.28 -4.19 -0.56
CA LEU A 87 0.28 -4.04 0.78
C LEU A 87 0.06 -5.30 1.62
N PHE A 88 1.14 -5.88 2.13
CA PHE A 88 1.16 -7.13 2.90
C PHE A 88 1.64 -6.86 4.32
N TYR A 89 0.84 -7.29 5.32
CA TYR A 89 1.09 -7.09 6.74
C TYR A 89 0.66 -8.34 7.52
N ASP A 90 1.34 -8.63 8.63
CA ASP A 90 1.29 -9.93 9.33
C ASP A 90 0.17 -10.07 10.38
N ARG A 91 -0.48 -8.96 10.79
CA ARG A 91 -1.35 -8.89 11.99
C ARG A 91 -2.77 -8.36 11.72
N ASP A 92 -3.38 -8.75 10.60
CA ASP A 92 -4.72 -8.28 10.17
C ASP A 92 -4.92 -6.76 10.25
N VAL A 93 -3.82 -5.99 10.14
CA VAL A 93 -3.80 -4.53 10.37
C VAL A 93 -4.82 -3.82 9.49
N LYS A 94 -4.90 -4.24 8.22
CA LYS A 94 -5.85 -3.75 7.23
C LYS A 94 -7.30 -3.95 7.69
N SER A 95 -7.66 -5.17 8.07
CA SER A 95 -8.99 -5.54 8.56
C SER A 95 -9.34 -4.80 9.87
N ARG A 96 -8.38 -4.68 10.80
CA ARG A 96 -8.58 -3.99 12.08
C ARG A 96 -8.82 -2.49 11.91
N LEU A 97 -8.04 -1.82 11.07
CA LEU A 97 -8.22 -0.40 10.75
C LEU A 97 -9.57 -0.17 10.05
N LEU A 98 -9.93 -1.03 9.10
CA LEU A 98 -11.19 -0.92 8.37
C LEU A 98 -12.41 -1.14 9.28
N ASN A 99 -12.37 -2.19 10.12
CA ASN A 99 -13.42 -2.47 11.11
C ASN A 99 -13.59 -1.35 12.14
N TYR A 100 -12.49 -0.73 12.58
CA TYR A 100 -12.54 0.43 13.47
C TYR A 100 -13.35 1.57 12.84
N ILE A 101 -13.00 1.95 11.59
CA ILE A 101 -13.66 3.06 10.89
C ILE A 101 -15.14 2.75 10.62
N TYR A 102 -15.49 1.51 10.27
CA TYR A 102 -16.90 1.11 10.16
C TYR A 102 -17.67 1.29 11.48
N ALA A 103 -17.08 0.93 12.62
CA ALA A 103 -17.70 1.14 13.92
C ALA A 103 -17.88 2.65 14.21
N THR A 104 -16.87 3.47 13.92
CA THR A 104 -16.93 4.93 14.05
C THR A 104 -18.06 5.55 13.20
N ILE A 105 -18.22 5.10 11.95
CA ILE A 105 -19.29 5.57 11.06
C ILE A 105 -20.65 5.09 11.58
N GLY A 106 -20.77 3.82 11.99
CA GLY A 106 -22.01 3.29 12.56
C GLY A 106 -22.47 4.02 13.83
N PHE A 107 -21.56 4.40 14.72
CA PHE A 107 -21.89 5.26 15.87
C PHE A 107 -22.29 6.68 15.46
N SER A 108 -21.71 7.20 14.37
CA SER A 108 -22.01 8.53 13.84
C SER A 108 -23.37 8.60 13.14
N ASP A 109 -23.77 7.53 12.43
CA ASP A 109 -25.09 7.38 11.81
C ASP A 109 -26.18 7.06 12.84
N ALA A 110 -25.83 6.40 13.96
CA ALA A 110 -26.72 6.17 15.10
C ALA A 110 -26.84 7.39 16.06
N ASP A 111 -26.22 8.52 15.72
CA ASP A 111 -26.19 9.77 16.50
C ASP A 111 -25.81 9.59 17.98
N VAL A 112 -24.83 8.73 18.25
CA VAL A 112 -24.36 8.46 19.62
C VAL A 112 -23.68 9.71 20.19
N ASP A 113 -24.03 10.09 21.43
CA ASP A 113 -23.48 11.26 22.10
C ASP A 113 -21.98 11.10 22.39
N CYS A 114 -21.16 11.90 21.69
CA CYS A 114 -19.70 11.90 21.81
C CYS A 114 -19.18 12.36 23.19
N ASN A 115 -20.03 12.98 24.02
CA ASN A 115 -19.69 13.35 25.40
C ASN A 115 -19.78 12.13 26.36
N LEU A 116 -20.61 11.14 26.02
CA LEU A 116 -20.80 9.91 26.80
C LEU A 116 -19.91 8.78 26.29
N VAL A 117 -19.79 8.64 24.96
CA VAL A 117 -18.94 7.66 24.29
C VAL A 117 -18.00 8.43 23.38
N SER A 118 -16.77 8.67 23.84
CA SER A 118 -15.83 9.52 23.11
C SER A 118 -15.04 8.74 22.05
N TRP A 119 -14.98 9.30 20.84
CA TRP A 119 -14.04 8.95 19.78
C TRP A 119 -13.66 10.21 19.00
N ASN A 120 -12.42 10.29 18.53
CA ASN A 120 -11.84 11.43 17.85
C ASN A 120 -11.78 11.28 16.32
N ARG A 121 -12.13 10.13 15.74
CA ARG A 121 -12.01 9.88 14.29
C ARG A 121 -10.58 10.09 13.76
N VAL A 122 -9.56 9.87 14.60
CA VAL A 122 -8.14 10.08 14.28
C VAL A 122 -7.38 8.76 14.37
N ILE A 123 -6.63 8.43 13.32
CA ILE A 123 -5.77 7.25 13.22
C ILE A 123 -4.33 7.70 13.01
N LEU A 124 -3.40 7.19 13.82
CA LEU A 124 -1.98 7.45 13.72
C LEU A 124 -1.22 6.16 13.35
N LEU A 125 -0.56 6.13 12.20
CA LEU A 125 0.34 5.07 11.78
C LEU A 125 1.79 5.47 12.06
N HIS A 126 2.54 4.71 12.84
CA HIS A 126 3.95 5.03 13.13
C HIS A 126 4.88 3.83 12.94
N GLY A 127 6.17 4.07 12.70
CA GLY A 127 7.18 3.01 12.55
C GLY A 127 8.26 3.36 11.53
N PRO A 128 9.20 2.44 11.21
CA PRO A 128 10.34 2.73 10.35
C PRO A 128 9.98 3.31 8.97
N PRO A 129 10.86 4.10 8.33
CA PRO A 129 10.62 4.63 6.99
C PRO A 129 10.57 3.50 5.94
N GLY A 130 9.71 3.67 4.93
CA GLY A 130 9.57 2.71 3.83
C GLY A 130 8.74 1.46 4.14
N THR A 131 8.08 1.36 5.30
CA THR A 131 7.11 0.29 5.65
C THR A 131 5.71 0.47 5.05
N GLY A 132 5.50 1.55 4.28
CA GLY A 132 4.27 1.77 3.50
C GLY A 132 3.13 2.49 4.22
N LYS A 133 3.38 3.17 5.35
CA LYS A 133 2.36 3.90 6.14
C LYS A 133 1.50 4.85 5.29
N THR A 134 2.10 5.78 4.56
CA THR A 134 1.41 6.71 3.65
C THR A 134 0.59 5.97 2.58
N SER A 135 1.18 4.92 2.01
CA SER A 135 0.50 4.06 1.03
C SER A 135 -0.69 3.32 1.64
N LEU A 136 -0.61 2.90 2.90
CA LEU A 136 -1.70 2.27 3.65
C LEU A 136 -2.82 3.28 3.93
N CYS A 137 -2.51 4.52 4.31
CA CYS A 137 -3.50 5.58 4.44
C CYS A 137 -4.24 5.85 3.11
N ARG A 138 -3.50 6.04 2.01
CA ARG A 138 -4.11 6.23 0.67
C ARG A 138 -4.94 5.01 0.23
N ALA A 139 -4.45 3.80 0.47
CA ALA A 139 -5.17 2.57 0.15
C ALA A 139 -6.43 2.39 1.00
N LEU A 140 -6.38 2.78 2.28
CA LEU A 140 -7.53 2.75 3.19
C LEU A 140 -8.57 3.78 2.77
N ALA A 141 -8.17 5.00 2.39
CA ALA A 141 -9.04 6.01 1.82
C ALA A 141 -9.77 5.50 0.55
N GLN A 142 -9.02 4.93 -0.40
CA GLN A 142 -9.58 4.27 -1.59
C GLN A 142 -10.55 3.15 -1.21
N LYS A 143 -10.20 2.32 -0.22
CA LYS A 143 -11.06 1.21 0.22
C LYS A 143 -12.38 1.70 0.84
N LEU A 144 -12.32 2.77 1.64
CA LEU A 144 -13.47 3.38 2.28
C LEU A 144 -14.41 4.02 1.25
N SER A 145 -13.88 4.81 0.30
CA SER A 145 -14.70 5.43 -0.76
C SER A 145 -15.52 4.40 -1.56
N ILE A 146 -14.93 3.24 -1.89
CA ILE A 146 -15.63 2.15 -2.56
C ILE A 146 -16.70 1.53 -1.65
N ARG A 147 -16.38 1.33 -0.36
CA ARG A 147 -17.22 0.60 0.59
C ARG A 147 -18.36 1.42 1.18
N LEU A 148 -18.24 2.74 1.15
CA LEU A 148 -19.20 3.69 1.70
C LEU A 148 -19.94 4.44 0.59
N ILE A 149 -19.80 4.02 -0.68
CA ILE A 149 -20.35 4.73 -1.84
C ILE A 149 -21.86 4.97 -1.76
N ASP A 150 -22.61 4.05 -1.12
CA ASP A 150 -24.06 4.18 -0.90
C ASP A 150 -24.41 5.21 0.20
N ARG A 151 -23.46 5.54 1.09
CA ARG A 151 -23.61 6.48 2.22
C ARG A 151 -23.00 7.86 1.94
N TYR A 152 -21.92 7.88 1.17
CA TYR A 152 -21.17 9.04 0.73
C TYR A 152 -20.81 8.85 -0.76
N PRO A 153 -21.62 9.38 -1.70
CA PRO A 153 -21.42 9.18 -3.13
C PRO A 153 -20.07 9.71 -3.66
N LYS A 154 -19.45 10.63 -2.91
CA LYS A 154 -18.22 11.33 -3.25
C LYS A 154 -17.31 11.34 -2.02
N THR A 155 -16.04 11.01 -2.22
CA THR A 155 -15.02 11.01 -1.15
C THR A 155 -13.84 11.85 -1.59
N HIS A 156 -13.33 12.70 -0.70
CA HIS A 156 -12.13 13.51 -0.93
C HIS A 156 -10.99 13.05 -0.03
N LEU A 157 -9.83 12.83 -0.62
CA LEU A 157 -8.57 12.68 0.09
C LEU A 157 -7.81 14.00 0.02
N PHE A 158 -7.67 14.67 1.15
CA PHE A 158 -6.81 15.83 1.32
C PHE A 158 -5.49 15.38 1.93
N GLU A 159 -4.39 15.44 1.19
CA GLU A 159 -3.07 15.05 1.68
C GLU A 159 -2.14 16.25 1.92
N ILE A 160 -1.51 16.24 3.09
CA ILE A 160 -0.57 17.24 3.58
C ILE A 160 0.77 16.56 3.87
N ASN A 161 1.86 17.03 3.26
CA ASN A 161 3.21 16.65 3.69
C ASN A 161 3.77 17.70 4.66
N SER A 162 3.87 17.34 5.94
CA SER A 162 4.22 18.29 7.01
C SER A 162 5.65 18.87 6.91
N HIS A 163 6.61 18.13 6.36
CA HIS A 163 7.97 18.63 6.13
C HIS A 163 7.99 19.77 5.10
N SER A 164 7.20 19.64 4.02
CA SER A 164 7.04 20.65 2.97
C SER A 164 6.24 21.88 3.46
N LEU A 165 5.30 21.67 4.40
CA LEU A 165 4.61 22.78 5.06
C LEU A 165 5.56 23.63 5.90
N PHE A 166 6.30 23.00 6.83
CA PHE A 166 6.97 23.76 7.89
C PHE A 166 8.09 24.64 7.36
N SER A 167 8.94 24.10 6.49
CA SER A 167 10.00 24.85 5.80
C SER A 167 9.53 26.14 5.10
N ARG A 168 8.24 26.24 4.75
CA ARG A 168 7.62 27.43 4.12
C ARG A 168 6.77 28.26 5.07
N TRP A 169 6.11 27.65 6.07
CA TRP A 169 5.26 28.36 7.02
C TRP A 169 6.03 29.14 8.08
N PHE A 170 7.32 28.85 8.26
CA PHE A 170 8.24 29.70 9.02
C PHE A 170 8.43 31.11 8.43
N SER A 171 8.24 31.32 7.12
CA SER A 171 8.42 32.64 6.49
C SER A 171 7.13 33.45 6.31
N GLU A 172 5.96 32.80 6.12
CA GLU A 172 4.72 33.49 5.69
C GLU A 172 3.52 33.45 6.67
N SER A 173 3.73 33.03 7.92
CA SER A 173 2.76 33.08 9.03
C SER A 173 1.58 32.10 8.98
N GLY A 174 0.92 31.94 10.14
CA GLY A 174 -0.18 31.00 10.36
C GLY A 174 -1.47 31.23 9.53
N LYS A 175 -1.54 32.28 8.70
CA LYS A 175 -2.67 32.52 7.79
C LYS A 175 -2.81 31.39 6.77
N LEU A 176 -1.70 30.85 6.26
CA LEU A 176 -1.72 29.78 5.26
C LEU A 176 -2.35 28.49 5.82
N VAL A 177 -2.15 28.21 7.12
CA VAL A 177 -2.83 27.12 7.84
C VAL A 177 -4.34 27.36 7.88
N GLN A 178 -4.79 28.60 8.15
CA GLN A 178 -6.20 28.93 8.19
C GLN A 178 -6.86 28.75 6.81
N ASN A 179 -6.21 29.22 5.73
CA ASN A 179 -6.72 29.09 4.35
C ASN A 179 -6.79 27.63 3.87
N LEU A 180 -5.79 26.81 4.23
CA LEU A 180 -5.79 25.39 3.91
C LEU A 180 -6.95 24.69 4.62
N PHE A 181 -7.07 24.88 5.94
CA PHE A 181 -8.11 24.23 6.73
C PHE A 181 -9.51 24.82 6.51
N SER A 182 -9.65 26.05 6.04
CA SER A 182 -10.96 26.59 5.65
C SER A 182 -11.53 25.84 4.44
N THR A 183 -10.67 25.49 3.47
CA THR A 183 -11.07 24.69 2.30
C THR A 183 -11.53 23.29 2.74
N VAL A 184 -10.75 22.60 3.57
CA VAL A 184 -11.15 21.29 4.14
C VAL A 184 -12.45 21.40 4.95
N SER A 185 -12.61 22.48 5.72
CA SER A 185 -13.81 22.72 6.53
C SER A 185 -15.03 23.07 5.69
N GLU A 186 -14.84 23.67 4.50
CA GLU A 186 -15.92 23.99 3.57
C GLU A 186 -16.44 22.72 2.89
N MET A 187 -15.54 21.87 2.40
CA MET A 187 -15.87 20.54 1.87
C MET A 187 -16.56 19.67 2.93
N ALA A 188 -16.11 19.74 4.20
CA ALA A 188 -16.72 18.99 5.30
C ALA A 188 -18.16 19.43 5.64
N ARG A 189 -18.64 20.61 5.19
CA ARG A 189 -20.05 21.01 5.35
C ARG A 189 -21.00 20.29 4.40
N GLU A 190 -20.50 19.71 3.32
CA GLU A 190 -21.29 18.83 2.46
C GLU A 190 -21.42 17.47 3.17
N GLU A 191 -22.50 17.28 3.94
CA GLU A 191 -22.71 16.05 4.75
C GLU A 191 -22.85 14.76 3.90
N GLU A 192 -23.08 14.90 2.60
CA GLU A 192 -23.10 13.81 1.60
C GLU A 192 -21.69 13.42 1.11
N ASP A 193 -20.69 14.26 1.34
CA ASP A 193 -19.29 14.02 0.98
C ASP A 193 -18.51 13.47 2.18
N PHE A 194 -17.67 12.45 1.96
CA PHE A 194 -16.72 11.95 2.96
C PHE A 194 -15.35 12.60 2.80
N VAL A 195 -14.85 13.27 3.84
CA VAL A 195 -13.58 14.01 3.78
C VAL A 195 -12.51 13.31 4.61
N ILE A 196 -11.42 12.92 3.96
CA ILE A 196 -10.31 12.19 4.55
C ILE A 196 -9.07 13.08 4.56
N LEU A 197 -8.65 13.54 5.72
CA LEU A 197 -7.45 14.35 5.91
C LEU A 197 -6.25 13.47 6.26
N LEU A 198 -5.26 13.38 5.36
CA LEU A 198 -3.99 12.69 5.59
C LEU A 198 -2.88 13.70 5.89
N ILE A 199 -2.27 13.60 7.07
CA ILE A 199 -1.10 14.39 7.49
C ILE A 199 0.12 13.46 7.55
N ASP A 200 0.99 13.54 6.55
CA ASP A 200 2.17 12.70 6.42
C ASP A 200 3.38 13.30 7.16
N GLU A 201 4.21 12.44 7.79
CA GLU A 201 5.50 12.78 8.44
C GLU A 201 5.42 13.70 9.69
N VAL A 202 4.41 13.51 10.55
CA VAL A 202 4.12 14.39 11.71
C VAL A 202 5.26 14.54 12.74
N GLU A 203 6.33 13.75 12.64
CA GLU A 203 7.59 14.00 13.34
C GLU A 203 8.18 15.38 13.05
N SER A 204 7.98 15.94 11.86
CA SER A 204 8.49 17.28 11.53
C SER A 204 7.84 18.36 12.41
N LEU A 205 6.54 18.23 12.66
CA LEU A 205 5.75 19.04 13.58
C LEU A 205 6.27 18.90 15.02
N THR A 206 6.52 17.65 15.43
CA THR A 206 7.05 17.28 16.75
C THR A 206 8.42 17.93 16.99
N SER A 207 9.30 17.88 15.98
CA SER A 207 10.65 18.44 16.03
C SER A 207 10.62 19.96 16.12
N ALA A 208 9.87 20.64 15.25
CA ALA A 208 9.74 22.10 15.26
C ALA A 208 9.15 22.62 16.59
N ARG A 209 8.14 21.92 17.12
CA ARG A 209 7.58 22.23 18.45
C ARG A 209 8.62 22.08 19.56
N SER A 210 9.42 21.02 19.54
CA SER A 210 10.45 20.75 20.55
C SER A 210 11.58 21.78 20.51
N SER A 211 12.07 22.10 19.31
CA SER A 211 13.10 23.13 19.07
C SER A 211 12.66 24.53 19.51
N ALA A 212 11.39 24.88 19.28
CA ALA A 212 10.82 26.15 19.73
C ALA A 212 10.68 26.23 21.27
N ILE A 213 10.31 25.12 21.92
CA ILE A 213 10.24 25.05 23.39
C ILE A 213 11.63 25.14 24.03
N SER A 214 12.67 24.56 23.40
CA SER A 214 14.05 24.68 23.88
C SER A 214 14.72 26.02 23.56
N GLY A 215 14.03 26.95 22.89
CA GLY A 215 14.56 28.27 22.51
C GLY A 215 15.54 28.27 21.33
N ASN A 216 15.65 27.16 20.60
CA ASN A 216 16.54 27.04 19.43
C ASN A 216 15.89 27.54 18.13
N GLU A 217 14.56 27.67 18.09
CA GLU A 217 13.80 28.17 16.94
C GLU A 217 12.84 29.31 17.33
N PRO A 218 12.41 30.15 16.36
CA PRO A 218 11.46 31.23 16.62
C PRO A 218 10.12 30.74 17.18
N SER A 219 9.53 31.53 18.08
CA SER A 219 8.21 31.25 18.70
C SER A 219 7.06 31.05 17.70
N ASP A 220 7.24 31.47 16.45
CA ASP A 220 6.26 31.32 15.37
C ASP A 220 6.05 29.85 14.97
N ALA A 221 7.06 28.98 15.09
CA ALA A 221 6.92 27.53 14.91
C ALA A 221 5.80 26.97 15.79
N LEU A 222 5.87 27.28 17.09
CA LEU A 222 4.94 26.83 18.11
C LEU A 222 3.54 27.39 17.85
N ARG A 223 3.44 28.63 17.35
CA ARG A 223 2.14 29.22 16.94
C ARG A 223 1.53 28.46 15.75
N VAL A 224 2.33 28.08 14.75
CA VAL A 224 1.88 27.31 13.57
C VAL A 224 1.45 25.89 13.98
N VAL A 225 2.23 25.18 14.80
CA VAL A 225 1.85 23.84 15.32
C VAL A 225 0.56 23.91 16.13
N ASN A 226 0.43 24.88 17.04
CA ASN A 226 -0.79 25.04 17.84
C ASN A 226 -2.01 25.41 16.99
N ALA A 227 -1.84 26.24 15.96
CA ALA A 227 -2.90 26.54 15.00
C ALA A 227 -3.35 25.30 14.22
N LEU A 228 -2.41 24.46 13.77
CA LEU A 228 -2.68 23.19 13.10
C LEU A 228 -3.46 22.22 14.01
N LEU A 229 -3.00 22.00 15.24
CA LEU A 229 -3.69 21.16 16.23
C LEU A 229 -5.10 21.67 16.54
N THR A 230 -5.28 22.99 16.62
CA THR A 230 -6.61 23.60 16.83
C THR A 230 -7.57 23.32 15.67
N GLN A 231 -7.09 23.26 14.43
CA GLN A 231 -7.95 22.91 13.29
C GLN A 231 -8.27 21.41 13.23
N ILE A 232 -7.32 20.54 13.61
CA ILE A 232 -7.57 19.09 13.78
C ILE A 232 -8.69 18.87 14.82
N ASP A 233 -8.65 19.57 15.95
CA ASP A 233 -9.69 19.51 16.99
C ASP A 233 -11.06 20.05 16.56
N ARG A 234 -11.11 20.90 15.53
CA ARG A 234 -12.37 21.38 14.91
C ARG A 234 -12.90 20.44 13.86
N LEU A 235 -12.03 19.82 13.06
CA LEU A 235 -12.43 18.89 12.01
C LEU A 235 -12.93 17.56 12.57
N LYS A 236 -12.32 17.06 13.65
CA LYS A 236 -12.71 15.77 14.24
C LYS A 236 -14.16 15.67 14.73
N THR A 237 -14.80 16.80 15.04
CA THR A 237 -16.20 16.82 15.48
C THR A 237 -17.16 16.53 14.33
N GLN A 238 -16.79 16.83 13.09
CA GLN A 238 -17.60 16.59 11.90
C GLN A 238 -17.83 15.09 11.67
N LYS A 239 -19.07 14.72 11.35
CA LYS A 239 -19.51 13.31 11.26
C LYS A 239 -18.92 12.57 10.07
N ASN A 240 -18.70 13.29 8.98
CA ASN A 240 -18.19 12.86 7.68
C ASN A 240 -16.65 13.06 7.52
N VAL A 241 -15.92 13.40 8.60
CA VAL A 241 -14.46 13.60 8.53
C VAL A 241 -13.69 12.47 9.21
N LEU A 242 -12.68 11.95 8.51
CA LEU A 242 -11.68 11.02 9.05
C LEU A 242 -10.29 11.68 8.97
N ILE A 243 -9.53 11.64 10.06
CA ILE A 243 -8.16 12.17 10.09
C ILE A 243 -7.18 10.99 10.20
N MET A 244 -6.20 10.94 9.31
CA MET A 244 -5.09 10.00 9.34
C MET A 244 -3.77 10.76 9.45
N ALA A 245 -2.89 10.29 10.32
CA ALA A 245 -1.54 10.81 10.48
C ALA A 245 -0.51 9.69 10.28
N THR A 246 0.68 10.02 9.74
CA THR A 246 1.80 9.09 9.69
C THR A 246 3.03 9.64 10.41
N SER A 247 3.83 8.76 11.03
CA SER A 247 5.16 9.14 11.50
C SER A 247 6.26 8.10 11.22
N ASN A 248 7.44 8.55 10.80
CA ASN A 248 8.62 7.68 10.64
C ASN A 248 9.40 7.45 11.95
N LEU A 249 9.08 8.15 13.04
CA LEU A 249 9.78 7.99 14.31
C LEU A 249 9.15 6.87 15.16
N VAL A 250 9.98 5.89 15.53
CA VAL A 250 9.56 4.74 16.36
C VAL A 250 9.43 5.12 17.83
N LYS A 251 10.22 6.08 18.32
CA LYS A 251 10.38 6.41 19.75
C LYS A 251 9.93 7.81 20.17
N ALA A 252 9.74 8.74 19.23
CA ALA A 252 9.53 10.15 19.51
C ALA A 252 8.37 10.69 18.66
N ILE A 253 7.16 10.56 19.21
CA ILE A 253 5.92 11.08 18.64
C ILE A 253 5.40 12.12 19.61
N ASP A 254 4.94 13.28 19.12
CA ASP A 254 4.30 14.28 19.98
C ASP A 254 3.06 13.70 20.67
N SER A 255 2.99 13.87 22.00
CA SER A 255 1.82 13.43 22.78
C SER A 255 0.53 14.06 22.25
N ALA A 256 0.57 15.30 21.72
CA ALA A 256 -0.61 15.95 21.17
C ALA A 256 -1.25 15.20 19.99
N PHE A 257 -0.49 14.40 19.23
CA PHE A 257 -1.06 13.51 18.20
C PHE A 257 -1.52 12.18 18.80
N VAL A 258 -0.80 11.64 19.78
CA VAL A 258 -1.16 10.40 20.50
C VAL A 258 -2.47 10.57 21.28
N ASP A 259 -2.58 11.64 22.07
CA ASP A 259 -3.74 11.99 22.92
C ASP A 259 -5.01 12.26 22.10
N ARG A 260 -4.86 12.56 20.80
CA ARG A 260 -5.97 12.77 19.85
C ARG A 260 -6.31 11.53 19.04
N ALA A 261 -5.43 10.52 18.97
CA ALA A 261 -5.61 9.35 18.12
C ALA A 261 -6.31 8.22 18.88
N ASP A 262 -7.47 7.79 18.38
CA ASP A 262 -8.17 6.62 18.93
C ASP A 262 -7.42 5.32 18.61
N VAL A 263 -6.73 5.30 17.46
CA VAL A 263 -5.93 4.16 17.01
C VAL A 263 -4.51 4.62 16.73
N VAL A 264 -3.58 4.18 17.60
CA VAL A 264 -2.14 4.28 17.37
C VAL A 264 -1.62 2.92 16.92
N GLN A 265 -1.21 2.82 15.66
CA GLN A 265 -0.81 1.58 15.00
C GLN A 265 0.67 1.61 14.64
N TYR A 266 1.47 0.78 15.32
CA TYR A 266 2.84 0.51 14.93
C TYR A 266 2.90 -0.37 13.67
N ILE A 267 3.67 0.05 12.66
CA ILE A 267 3.93 -0.66 11.39
C ILE A 267 5.43 -0.92 11.29
N ASP A 268 5.84 -2.13 11.67
CA ASP A 268 7.23 -2.60 11.60
C ASP A 268 7.63 -3.04 10.17
N PHE A 269 8.87 -3.50 10.03
CA PHE A 269 9.33 -4.24 8.87
C PHE A 269 8.47 -5.50 8.61
N PRO A 270 8.27 -5.89 7.33
CA PRO A 270 7.48 -7.06 6.99
C PRO A 270 8.13 -8.35 7.50
N THR A 271 7.31 -9.30 7.96
CA THR A 271 7.75 -10.65 8.35
C THR A 271 8.16 -11.48 7.13
N ALA A 272 8.87 -12.59 7.32
CA ALA A 272 9.28 -13.48 6.22
C ALA A 272 8.11 -13.93 5.32
N GLN A 273 6.89 -14.09 5.86
CA GLN A 273 5.69 -14.39 5.08
C GLN A 273 5.25 -13.19 4.23
N ALA A 274 5.16 -11.99 4.81
CA ALA A 274 4.84 -10.77 4.08
C ALA A 274 5.93 -10.41 3.04
N ILE A 275 7.21 -10.65 3.33
CA ILE A 275 8.31 -10.51 2.37
C ILE A 275 8.11 -11.46 1.19
N TYR A 276 7.84 -12.75 1.46
CA TYR A 276 7.54 -13.72 0.42
C TYR A 276 6.38 -13.26 -0.47
N ASP A 277 5.27 -12.80 0.12
CA ASP A 277 4.11 -12.34 -0.63
C ASP A 277 4.38 -11.05 -1.44
N ILE A 278 5.23 -10.13 -0.93
CA ILE A 278 5.73 -8.99 -1.71
C ILE A 278 6.52 -9.47 -2.93
N LEU A 279 7.53 -10.32 -2.73
CA LEU A 279 8.39 -10.82 -3.82
C LEU A 279 7.60 -11.66 -4.83
N ARG A 280 6.68 -12.50 -4.35
CA ARG A 280 5.73 -13.27 -5.16
C ARG A 280 4.84 -12.34 -5.99
N SER A 281 4.33 -11.25 -5.42
CA SER A 281 3.51 -10.29 -6.16
C SER A 281 4.28 -9.63 -7.31
N SER A 282 5.57 -9.31 -7.09
CA SER A 282 6.46 -8.79 -8.13
C SER A 282 6.76 -9.84 -9.21
N LEU A 283 7.07 -11.08 -8.83
CA LEU A 283 7.34 -12.17 -9.79
C LEU A 283 6.12 -12.46 -10.67
N VAL A 284 4.92 -12.57 -10.07
CA VAL A 284 3.67 -12.80 -10.81
C VAL A 284 3.37 -11.66 -11.79
N GLU A 285 3.70 -10.41 -11.45
CA GLU A 285 3.56 -9.30 -12.40
C GLU A 285 4.56 -9.39 -13.56
N LEU A 286 5.83 -9.72 -13.29
CA LEU A 286 6.83 -9.94 -14.35
C LEU A 286 6.45 -11.10 -15.29
N MET A 287 5.86 -12.18 -14.74
CA MET A 287 5.30 -13.29 -15.53
C MET A 287 4.12 -12.84 -16.39
N LYS A 288 3.17 -12.08 -15.84
CA LYS A 288 2.02 -11.52 -16.60
C LYS A 288 2.43 -10.60 -17.74
N LYS A 289 3.56 -9.89 -17.59
CA LYS A 289 4.14 -9.03 -18.65
C LYS A 289 5.06 -9.78 -19.61
N GLY A 290 5.24 -11.09 -19.45
CA GLY A 290 6.11 -11.91 -20.31
C GLY A 290 7.61 -11.62 -20.16
N ILE A 291 8.02 -10.96 -19.07
CA ILE A 291 9.44 -10.68 -18.78
C ILE A 291 10.11 -11.94 -18.21
N VAL A 292 9.38 -12.70 -17.40
CA VAL A 292 9.81 -13.99 -16.82
C VAL A 292 8.89 -15.10 -17.33
N GLU A 293 9.42 -16.31 -17.51
CA GLU A 293 8.63 -17.49 -17.89
C GLU A 293 7.51 -17.77 -16.89
N TYR A 294 6.32 -18.12 -17.38
CA TYR A 294 5.18 -18.46 -16.52
C TYR A 294 5.40 -19.81 -15.82
N LEU A 295 5.34 -19.79 -14.49
CA LEU A 295 5.33 -20.97 -13.63
C LEU A 295 4.35 -20.72 -12.48
N ASP A 296 3.63 -21.74 -12.03
CA ASP A 296 2.73 -21.60 -10.89
C ASP A 296 3.53 -21.30 -9.61
N VAL A 297 3.15 -20.22 -8.91
CA VAL A 297 3.86 -19.74 -7.72
C VAL A 297 2.99 -20.04 -6.49
N PRO A 298 3.42 -20.91 -5.57
CA PRO A 298 2.58 -21.36 -4.45
C PRO A 298 2.23 -20.22 -3.48
N ASP A 299 1.27 -20.46 -2.57
CA ASP A 299 0.97 -19.52 -1.48
C ASP A 299 2.08 -19.53 -0.40
N SER A 300 2.12 -18.50 0.46
CA SER A 300 3.15 -18.35 1.51
C SER A 300 3.17 -19.52 2.49
N GLY A 301 2.02 -20.13 2.79
CA GLY A 301 1.92 -21.32 3.63
C GLY A 301 2.56 -22.56 3.00
N THR A 302 2.23 -22.84 1.73
CA THR A 302 2.77 -23.97 0.95
C THR A 302 4.26 -23.79 0.68
N ALA A 303 4.69 -22.57 0.37
CA ALA A 303 6.10 -22.23 0.18
C ALA A 303 6.92 -22.43 1.46
N LYS A 304 6.39 -22.03 2.62
CA LYS A 304 7.01 -22.30 3.93
C LYS A 304 7.13 -23.80 4.20
N ILE A 305 6.07 -24.58 3.99
CA ILE A 305 6.10 -26.04 4.17
C ILE A 305 7.15 -26.68 3.26
N ALA A 306 7.26 -26.25 2.00
CA ALA A 306 8.28 -26.73 1.06
C ALA A 306 9.71 -26.35 1.50
N PHE A 307 9.91 -25.14 2.02
CA PHE A 307 11.20 -24.69 2.56
C PHE A 307 11.63 -25.51 3.79
N ASP A 308 10.72 -25.68 4.77
CA ASP A 308 10.99 -26.46 5.99
C ASP A 308 11.26 -27.93 5.64
N ALA A 309 10.52 -28.52 4.69
CA ALA A 309 10.71 -29.90 4.23
C ALA A 309 12.04 -30.15 3.50
N ASN A 310 12.63 -29.13 2.87
CA ASN A 310 13.95 -29.20 2.26
C ASN A 310 15.07 -29.08 3.31
N LYS A 311 14.89 -28.20 4.32
CA LYS A 311 15.86 -28.05 5.42
C LYS A 311 16.05 -29.35 6.23
N HIS A 312 15.01 -30.19 6.31
CA HIS A 312 15.09 -31.50 6.96
C HIS A 312 15.74 -32.61 6.10
N GLN A 313 16.25 -32.30 4.90
CA GLN A 313 17.08 -33.25 4.13
C GLN A 313 18.55 -33.26 4.58
N ASP A 314 19.02 -32.21 5.25
CA ASP A 314 20.42 -32.04 5.68
C ASP A 314 20.73 -32.65 7.07
N ILE A 315 19.81 -33.43 7.65
CA ILE A 315 20.03 -34.16 8.91
C ILE A 315 20.36 -35.61 8.57
N PRO A 316 21.59 -36.10 8.81
CA PRO A 316 21.92 -37.50 8.60
C PRO A 316 21.27 -38.39 9.67
N ASP A 317 20.48 -39.35 9.19
CA ASP A 317 19.95 -40.55 9.86
C ASP A 317 19.91 -40.59 11.39
N ALA A 318 18.71 -40.34 11.94
CA ALA A 318 18.27 -40.96 13.19
C ALA A 318 16.77 -41.27 13.14
N ASP A 319 16.46 -42.55 13.31
CA ASP A 319 15.17 -43.19 13.55
C ASP A 319 14.07 -43.19 12.47
N GLU A 320 13.66 -44.44 12.22
CA GLU A 320 12.68 -44.89 11.23
C GLU A 320 11.24 -44.38 11.48
N GLN A 321 10.38 -44.65 10.49
CA GLN A 321 8.91 -44.60 10.59
C GLN A 321 8.27 -43.20 10.72
N SER A 322 8.18 -42.51 9.58
CA SER A 322 7.00 -41.67 9.32
C SER A 322 6.42 -41.93 7.93
N HIS A 323 5.09 -42.00 7.86
CA HIS A 323 4.31 -42.21 6.62
C HIS A 323 4.50 -41.10 5.55
N VAL A 324 5.30 -40.08 5.86
CA VAL A 324 5.66 -38.95 4.99
C VAL A 324 6.52 -39.40 3.80
N GLN A 325 7.37 -40.42 3.96
CA GLN A 325 8.17 -40.96 2.84
C GLN A 325 7.30 -41.67 1.81
N THR A 326 6.28 -42.43 2.22
CA THR A 326 5.36 -43.12 1.29
C THR A 326 4.54 -42.12 0.47
N LEU A 327 4.13 -40.99 1.09
CA LEU A 327 3.48 -39.88 0.39
C LEU A 327 4.39 -39.13 -0.60
N ARG A 328 5.72 -39.16 -0.42
CA ARG A 328 6.68 -38.56 -1.37
C ARG A 328 6.81 -39.37 -2.67
N HIS A 329 6.58 -40.68 -2.65
CA HIS A 329 6.86 -41.55 -3.80
C HIS A 329 5.67 -41.80 -4.76
N LEU A 330 4.49 -41.26 -4.45
CA LEU A 330 3.24 -41.52 -5.17
C LEU A 330 2.67 -40.30 -5.93
N SER A 331 3.37 -39.16 -5.97
CA SER A 331 2.98 -37.92 -6.72
C SER A 331 4.14 -36.91 -6.84
N LEU A 332 4.38 -36.22 -7.96
CA LEU A 332 3.60 -36.11 -9.22
C LEU A 332 4.49 -35.63 -10.41
N SER A 333 3.89 -35.18 -11.52
CA SER A 333 4.51 -34.57 -12.71
C SER A 333 5.54 -33.45 -12.45
N SER A 334 6.58 -33.34 -13.30
CA SER A 334 7.71 -32.39 -13.25
C SER A 334 7.40 -30.90 -12.97
N ASN A 335 6.22 -30.43 -13.38
CA ASN A 335 5.79 -29.05 -13.12
C ASN A 335 5.50 -28.78 -11.63
N VAL A 336 5.03 -29.79 -10.89
CA VAL A 336 4.71 -29.67 -9.45
C VAL A 336 5.98 -29.48 -8.63
N ASP A 337 7.03 -30.24 -8.93
CA ASP A 337 8.32 -30.10 -8.23
C ASP A 337 9.02 -28.79 -8.61
N SER A 338 8.86 -28.31 -9.84
CA SER A 338 9.35 -27.00 -10.26
C SER A 338 8.66 -25.86 -9.50
N SER A 339 7.35 -25.93 -9.27
CA SER A 339 6.59 -24.96 -8.46
C SER A 339 6.98 -25.00 -6.98
N ARG A 340 7.13 -26.20 -6.40
CA ARG A 340 7.63 -26.40 -5.02
C ARG A 340 9.03 -25.81 -4.83
N PHE A 341 9.94 -26.09 -5.76
CA PHE A 341 11.31 -25.55 -5.77
C PHE A 341 11.33 -24.03 -5.85
N LEU A 342 10.51 -23.42 -6.73
CA LEU A 342 10.34 -21.97 -6.81
C LEU A 342 9.85 -21.41 -5.46
N GLY A 343 8.81 -22.01 -4.88
CA GLY A 343 8.27 -21.61 -3.58
C GLY A 343 9.32 -21.61 -2.47
N ALA A 344 10.01 -22.73 -2.28
CA ALA A 344 11.04 -22.88 -1.26
C ALA A 344 12.22 -21.91 -1.47
N SER A 345 12.68 -21.74 -2.72
CA SER A 345 13.80 -20.87 -3.08
C SER A 345 13.48 -19.39 -2.86
N LEU A 346 12.28 -18.96 -3.25
CA LEU A 346 11.80 -17.59 -3.04
C LEU A 346 11.55 -17.30 -1.54
N PHE A 347 11.13 -18.29 -0.76
CA PHE A 347 11.00 -18.19 0.69
C PHE A 347 12.37 -18.08 1.39
N ALA A 348 13.39 -18.80 0.90
CA ALA A 348 14.77 -18.66 1.38
C ALA A 348 15.30 -17.22 1.19
N ILE A 349 15.17 -16.68 -0.03
CA ILE A 349 15.53 -15.28 -0.34
C ILE A 349 14.74 -14.30 0.55
N GLY A 350 13.45 -14.56 0.77
CA GLY A 350 12.62 -13.74 1.66
C GLY A 350 13.08 -13.74 3.12
N LYS A 351 13.67 -14.85 3.60
CA LYS A 351 14.25 -14.95 4.94
C LYS A 351 15.58 -14.20 5.07
N GLU A 352 16.40 -14.20 4.01
CA GLU A 352 17.63 -13.41 3.93
C GLU A 352 17.32 -11.89 3.96
N CYS A 353 16.17 -11.47 3.43
CA CYS A 353 15.71 -10.07 3.42
C CYS A 353 15.09 -9.57 4.75
N ASN A 354 15.35 -10.20 5.89
CA ASN A 354 14.77 -9.75 7.17
C ASN A 354 15.28 -8.34 7.55
N GLY A 355 14.41 -7.48 8.09
CA GLY A 355 14.75 -6.07 8.37
C GLY A 355 14.90 -5.17 7.11
N VAL A 356 14.45 -5.63 5.93
CA VAL A 356 14.39 -4.81 4.72
C VAL A 356 13.02 -4.12 4.62
N SER A 357 13.00 -2.83 4.29
CA SER A 357 11.75 -2.07 4.14
C SER A 357 10.97 -2.50 2.89
N GLY A 358 9.64 -2.38 2.92
CA GLY A 358 8.77 -2.68 1.77
C GLY A 358 9.16 -1.90 0.51
N ARG A 359 9.61 -0.65 0.67
CA ARG A 359 10.16 0.18 -0.42
C ARG A 359 11.43 -0.44 -1.01
N SER A 360 12.35 -0.95 -0.20
CA SER A 360 13.57 -1.62 -0.68
C SER A 360 13.25 -2.96 -1.34
N LEU A 361 12.38 -3.78 -0.75
CA LEU A 361 11.96 -5.08 -1.31
C LEU A 361 11.40 -4.93 -2.73
N ARG A 362 10.50 -3.95 -2.96
CA ARG A 362 9.91 -3.68 -4.28
C ARG A 362 10.91 -3.14 -5.31
N ARG A 363 12.13 -2.73 -4.91
CA ARG A 363 13.21 -2.34 -5.83
C ARG A 363 14.11 -3.50 -6.24
N LEU A 364 14.17 -4.60 -5.46
CA LEU A 364 15.05 -5.74 -5.73
C LEU A 364 14.89 -6.33 -7.15
N PRO A 365 13.68 -6.52 -7.71
CA PRO A 365 13.54 -7.07 -9.07
C PRO A 365 14.16 -6.18 -10.15
N VAL A 366 14.07 -4.85 -9.99
CA VAL A 366 14.67 -3.89 -10.94
C VAL A 366 16.20 -3.95 -10.85
N LEU A 367 16.75 -4.04 -9.63
CA LEU A 367 18.18 -4.21 -9.40
C LEU A 367 18.69 -5.55 -9.96
N ALA A 368 17.92 -6.63 -9.82
CA ALA A 368 18.28 -7.96 -10.33
C ALA A 368 18.39 -7.96 -11.85
N HIS A 369 17.40 -7.36 -12.52
CA HIS A 369 17.45 -7.19 -13.97
C HIS A 369 18.63 -6.31 -14.40
N ALA A 370 18.82 -5.15 -13.76
CA ALA A 370 19.87 -4.20 -14.13
C ALA A 370 21.30 -4.71 -13.89
N ARG A 371 21.55 -5.47 -12.81
CA ARG A 371 22.90 -5.92 -12.42
C ARG A 371 23.29 -7.29 -13.00
N TYR A 372 22.36 -8.24 -13.14
CA TYR A 372 22.72 -9.64 -13.44
C TYR A 372 21.99 -10.31 -14.61
N ILE A 373 20.91 -9.71 -15.14
CA ILE A 373 20.15 -10.30 -16.27
C ILE A 373 20.42 -9.54 -17.58
N GLY A 374 20.47 -8.21 -17.55
CA GLY A 374 20.73 -7.37 -18.72
C GLY A 374 19.47 -6.87 -19.43
N THR A 375 19.55 -6.74 -20.76
CA THR A 375 18.54 -6.03 -21.57
C THR A 375 17.19 -6.72 -21.60
N MET A 376 16.14 -5.94 -21.31
CA MET A 376 14.75 -6.43 -21.23
C MET A 376 14.21 -6.92 -22.59
N PRO A 377 13.28 -7.89 -22.58
CA PRO A 377 12.44 -8.20 -23.72
C PRO A 377 11.50 -7.03 -24.10
N ILE A 378 11.96 -6.07 -24.90
CA ILE A 378 11.13 -4.92 -25.32
C ILE A 378 10.06 -5.36 -26.32
N SER A 379 8.85 -5.63 -25.85
CA SER A 379 7.67 -5.73 -26.70
C SER A 379 7.25 -4.34 -27.16
N LYS A 380 7.60 -3.96 -28.40
CA LYS A 380 7.00 -2.79 -29.04
C LYS A 380 5.51 -3.07 -29.30
N SER A 381 4.62 -2.36 -28.61
CA SER A 381 3.18 -2.37 -28.88
C SER A 381 2.59 -0.96 -28.79
N ARG A 382 2.82 -0.16 -29.85
CA ARG A 382 2.08 1.08 -30.15
C ARG A 382 2.31 1.46 -31.61
N GLU A 383 1.86 0.62 -32.53
CA GLU A 383 1.68 1.02 -33.93
C GLU A 383 0.44 1.92 -34.02
N LYS A 384 0.62 3.15 -34.51
CA LYS A 384 -0.48 3.92 -35.09
C LYS A 384 -0.70 3.42 -36.52
N PRO A 385 -1.93 3.33 -37.03
CA PRO A 385 -2.15 3.00 -38.43
C PRO A 385 -1.77 4.21 -39.30
N ASN A 386 -0.73 4.05 -40.15
CA ASN A 386 -0.64 4.67 -41.49
C ASN A 386 0.66 4.32 -42.22
N GLY A 387 0.57 3.96 -43.51
CA GLY A 387 1.61 4.29 -44.51
C GLY A 387 2.64 3.21 -44.94
N ARG A 388 2.22 2.29 -45.81
CA ARG A 388 2.93 1.70 -46.98
C ARG A 388 4.48 1.58 -47.05
N HIS A 389 4.92 0.34 -47.36
CA HIS A 389 6.18 -0.11 -48.03
C HIS A 389 7.52 0.28 -47.35
N ASP A 390 8.48 -0.63 -47.13
CA ASP A 390 9.19 -1.41 -48.17
C ASP A 390 9.81 -2.73 -47.61
N ASP A 391 10.35 -3.58 -48.49
CA ASP A 391 10.80 -4.95 -48.21
C ASP A 391 12.12 -5.07 -47.40
N GLY A 392 12.17 -6.05 -46.49
CA GLY A 392 13.38 -6.35 -45.72
C GLY A 392 13.17 -7.32 -44.56
N VAL A 393 13.08 -8.63 -44.84
CA VAL A 393 12.85 -9.68 -43.83
C VAL A 393 14.08 -9.90 -42.93
N LYS A 394 14.30 -8.99 -41.98
CA LYS A 394 15.04 -9.28 -40.75
C LYS A 394 14.08 -9.96 -39.78
N LYS A 395 14.24 -11.28 -39.57
CA LYS A 395 13.62 -11.99 -38.44
C LYS A 395 14.12 -11.36 -37.14
N GLN A 396 13.41 -10.36 -36.62
CA GLN A 396 13.59 -9.93 -35.23
C GLN A 396 13.09 -11.07 -34.35
N THR A 397 14.03 -11.90 -33.88
CA THR A 397 13.77 -12.85 -32.81
C THR A 397 13.22 -12.07 -31.64
N LYS A 398 11.93 -12.30 -31.32
CA LYS A 398 11.35 -11.77 -30.08
C LYS A 398 12.25 -12.25 -28.93
N PRO A 399 12.82 -11.35 -28.11
CA PRO A 399 13.63 -11.75 -26.98
C PRO A 399 12.83 -12.70 -26.09
N SER A 400 13.41 -13.87 -25.79
CA SER A 400 12.77 -14.90 -24.99
C SER A 400 12.54 -14.40 -23.56
N PRO A 401 11.45 -14.83 -22.90
CA PRO A 401 11.27 -14.56 -21.48
C PRO A 401 12.44 -15.11 -20.66
N VAL A 402 12.76 -14.46 -19.55
CA VAL A 402 13.84 -14.89 -18.66
C VAL A 402 13.40 -16.14 -17.90
N ALA A 403 14.23 -17.18 -17.93
CA ALA A 403 13.95 -18.42 -17.21
C ALA A 403 13.87 -18.17 -15.69
N VAL A 404 12.88 -18.78 -15.03
CA VAL A 404 12.60 -18.57 -13.59
C VAL A 404 13.84 -18.80 -12.71
N ARG A 405 14.66 -19.80 -13.03
CA ARG A 405 15.92 -20.10 -12.30
C ARG A 405 16.92 -18.94 -12.40
N VAL A 406 17.14 -18.39 -13.60
CA VAL A 406 18.04 -17.25 -13.82
C VAL A 406 17.56 -16.02 -13.04
N TRP A 407 16.24 -15.80 -12.98
CA TRP A 407 15.66 -14.72 -12.19
C TRP A 407 15.87 -14.91 -10.68
N LEU A 408 15.69 -16.14 -10.15
CA LEU A 408 15.96 -16.46 -8.74
C LEU A 408 17.44 -16.28 -8.38
N ASP A 409 18.36 -16.73 -9.24
CA ASP A 409 19.81 -16.59 -9.02
C ASP A 409 20.23 -15.11 -9.04
N ALA A 410 19.67 -14.31 -9.95
CA ALA A 410 19.87 -12.87 -9.98
C ALA A 410 19.33 -12.19 -8.72
N MET A 411 18.12 -12.56 -8.26
CA MET A 411 17.53 -12.03 -7.03
C MET A 411 18.36 -12.34 -5.78
N ARG A 412 18.86 -13.58 -5.65
CA ARG A 412 19.76 -13.97 -4.57
C ARG A 412 21.00 -13.08 -4.52
N ARG A 413 21.68 -12.89 -5.66
CA ARG A 413 22.88 -12.03 -5.77
C ARG A 413 22.61 -10.58 -5.40
N VAL A 414 21.46 -10.01 -5.77
CA VAL A 414 21.09 -8.65 -5.31
C VAL A 414 20.98 -8.61 -3.79
N VAL A 415 20.32 -9.59 -3.19
CA VAL A 415 20.09 -9.61 -1.74
C VAL A 415 21.41 -9.77 -0.98
N GLU A 416 22.32 -10.59 -1.47
CA GLU A 416 23.70 -10.69 -0.97
C GLU A 416 24.45 -9.35 -1.07
N ASP A 417 24.40 -8.66 -2.22
CA ASP A 417 25.03 -7.34 -2.42
C ASP A 417 24.43 -6.25 -1.53
N GLU A 418 23.11 -6.13 -1.47
CA GLU A 418 22.43 -5.12 -0.65
C GLU A 418 22.62 -5.39 0.86
N THR A 419 22.75 -6.66 1.28
CA THR A 419 23.07 -7.03 2.66
C THR A 419 24.51 -6.66 3.02
N ARG A 420 25.48 -6.94 2.14
CA ARG A 420 26.88 -6.52 2.31
C ARG A 420 27.02 -5.00 2.36
N ASN A 421 26.31 -4.28 1.48
CA ASN A 421 26.30 -2.82 1.47
C ASN A 421 25.73 -2.26 2.78
N ARG A 422 24.63 -2.81 3.31
CA ARG A 422 24.06 -2.41 4.61
C ARG A 422 25.05 -2.54 5.76
N GLN A 423 25.70 -3.71 5.87
CA GLN A 423 26.71 -3.95 6.90
C GLN A 423 27.88 -2.95 6.83
N HIS A 424 28.20 -2.44 5.63
CA HIS A 424 29.24 -1.44 5.41
C HIS A 424 28.84 0.00 5.79
N PHE A 425 27.55 0.26 6.05
CA PHE A 425 27.03 1.55 6.56
C PHE A 425 26.59 1.48 8.04
N GLU A 426 26.58 0.29 8.64
CA GLU A 426 26.26 0.06 10.07
C GLU A 426 27.52 -0.11 10.94
N CYS A 427 28.71 -0.16 10.32
CA CYS A 427 30.04 -0.10 10.96
C CYS A 427 30.67 1.30 10.79
#